data_AF-A0A078BJV4-F1
#
_entry.id   AF-A0A078BJV4-F1
#
_cell.length_a   1.000
_cell.length_b   1.000
_cell.length_c   1.000
_cell.angle_alpha   90.00
_cell.angle_beta   90.00
_cell.angle_gamma   90.00
#
_symmetry.space_group_name_H-M   'P 1'
#
loop_
_entity.id
_entity.type
_entity.pdbx_description
1 polymer ?
#
loop_
_entity_poly.entity_id
_entity_poly.type
_entity_poly.pdbx_seq_one_letter_code
_entity_poly.pdbx_strand_id
1 'polypeptide(L)' 'MTLDPHDLTHEFPAQADKIHALKADNAHFQKLAQRYEELNKEVVQIEEGVHAADDLHLETLKKERLQLKDQIAALLAA' A
#
# COMPACT_ATOMS: atom_id res chain seq x y z
N MET A 1 -11.47 -3.60 -16.06
CA MET A 1 -10.20 -4.00 -15.42
C MET A 1 -9.74 -2.77 -14.67
N THR A 2 -10.26 -2.62 -13.46
CA THR A 2 -10.33 -1.33 -12.75
C THR A 2 -8.98 -1.02 -12.14
N LEU A 3 -8.34 0.03 -12.67
CA LEU A 3 -7.26 0.73 -12.00
C LEU A 3 -7.79 1.12 -10.61
N ASP A 4 -7.28 0.46 -9.57
CA ASP A 4 -7.72 0.67 -8.20
C ASP A 4 -7.42 2.13 -7.79
N PRO A 5 -8.42 2.93 -7.36
CA PRO A 5 -8.24 4.35 -7.02
C PRO A 5 -7.46 4.60 -5.70
N HIS A 6 -6.77 3.58 -5.16
CA HIS A 6 -5.94 3.65 -3.95
C HIS A 6 -4.52 3.09 -4.20
N ASP A 7 -3.99 3.28 -5.40
CA ASP A 7 -2.63 2.90 -5.73
C ASP A 7 -1.63 3.89 -5.12
N LEU A 8 -0.41 3.43 -4.82
CA LEU A 8 0.68 4.25 -4.28
C LEU A 8 0.94 5.52 -5.11
N THR A 9 0.65 5.46 -6.40
CA THR A 9 0.71 6.60 -7.32
C THR A 9 -0.25 7.74 -6.95
N HIS A 10 -1.36 7.48 -6.26
CA HIS A 10 -2.28 8.50 -5.76
C HIS A 10 -1.80 9.15 -4.46
N GLU A 11 -1.11 8.40 -3.59
CA GLU A 11 -0.47 8.95 -2.40
C GLU A 11 0.83 9.71 -2.70
N PHE A 12 1.53 9.31 -3.77
CA PHE A 12 2.79 9.91 -4.20
C PHE A 12 2.73 10.31 -5.68
N PRO A 13 1.87 11.28 -6.06
CA PRO A 13 1.66 11.65 -7.47
C PRO A 13 2.94 12.21 -8.11
N ALA A 14 3.77 12.91 -7.33
CA ALA A 14 5.06 13.44 -7.78
C ALA A 14 6.09 12.34 -8.09
N GLN A 15 5.88 11.12 -7.57
CA GLN A 15 6.80 10.00 -7.74
C GLN A 15 6.19 8.87 -8.56
N ALA A 16 5.02 9.08 -9.19
CA ALA A 16 4.30 8.04 -9.94
C ALA A 16 5.17 7.39 -11.04
N ASP A 17 5.97 8.19 -11.75
CA ASP A 17 6.91 7.70 -12.76
C ASP A 17 8.01 6.80 -12.14
N LYS A 18 8.60 7.24 -11.02
CA LYS A 18 9.57 6.45 -10.22
C LYS A 18 8.95 5.15 -9.71
N ILE A 19 7.69 5.20 -9.23
CA ILE A 19 6.95 4.03 -8.74
C ILE A 19 6.76 3.01 -9.86
N HIS A 20 6.38 3.44 -11.06
CA HIS A 20 6.27 2.56 -12.22
C HIS A 20 7.61 1.95 -12.61
N ALA A 21 8.68 2.75 -12.66
CA ALA A 21 10.03 2.26 -12.94
C ALA A 21 10.50 1.25 -11.89
N LEU A 22 10.33 1.55 -10.60
CA LEU A 22 10.70 0.66 -9.50
C LEU A 22 9.83 -0.60 -9.43
N LYS A 23 8.53 -0.53 -9.76
CA LYS A 23 7.66 -1.72 -9.86
C LYS A 23 8.18 -2.69 -10.93
N ALA A 24 8.75 -2.18 -12.02
CA ALA A 24 9.28 -3.00 -13.11
C ALA A 24 10.73 -3.47 -12.88
N ASP A 25 11.57 -2.63 -12.31
CA ASP A 25 13.01 -2.88 -12.15
C ASP A 25 13.35 -3.54 -10.79
N ASN A 26 12.54 -3.28 -9.76
CA ASN A 26 12.81 -3.70 -8.39
C ASN A 26 11.72 -4.64 -7.85
N ALA A 27 12.01 -5.94 -7.85
CA ALA A 27 11.11 -6.97 -7.34
C ALA A 27 10.77 -6.80 -5.85
N HIS A 28 11.64 -6.16 -5.06
CA HIS A 28 11.35 -5.86 -3.65
C HIS A 28 10.31 -4.75 -3.54
N PHE A 29 10.46 -3.69 -4.32
CA PHE A 29 9.46 -2.61 -4.40
C PHE A 29 8.11 -3.14 -4.89
N GLN A 30 8.09 -4.01 -5.91
CA GLN A 30 6.86 -4.63 -6.40
C GLN A 30 6.13 -5.38 -5.29
N LYS A 31 6.84 -6.20 -4.50
CA LYS A 31 6.24 -6.93 -3.37
C LYS A 31 5.71 -6.00 -2.28
N LEU A 32 6.47 -4.95 -1.93
CA LEU A 32 6.03 -3.96 -0.95
C LEU A 32 4.77 -3.22 -1.41
N ALA A 33 4.73 -2.81 -2.68
CA ALA A 33 3.59 -2.13 -3.26
C ALA A 33 2.34 -3.03 -3.26
N GLN A 34 2.46 -4.27 -3.73
CA GLN A 34 1.35 -5.23 -3.67
C GLN A 34 0.85 -5.45 -2.24
N ARG A 35 1.77 -5.67 -1.29
CA ARG A 35 1.43 -5.86 0.12
C ARG A 35 0.68 -4.66 0.69
N TYR A 36 1.12 -3.44 0.33
CA TYR A 36 0.48 -2.19 0.75
C TYR A 36 -0.94 -2.06 0.22
N GLU A 37 -1.13 -2.34 -1.08
CA GLU A 37 -2.44 -2.31 -1.73
C GLU A 37 -3.40 -3.35 -1.13
N GLU A 38 -2.93 -4.58 -0.88
CA GLU A 38 -3.71 -5.63 -0.21
C GLU A 38 -4.14 -5.19 1.20
N LEU A 39 -3.21 -4.66 1.98
CA LEU A 39 -3.50 -4.20 3.34
C LEU A 39 -4.48 -3.03 3.36
N ASN A 40 -4.33 -2.08 2.44
CA ASN A 40 -5.23 -0.94 2.35
C ASN A 40 -6.64 -1.38 1.95
N LYS A 41 -6.77 -2.33 1.03
CA LYS A 41 -8.06 -2.95 0.69
C LYS A 41 -8.69 -3.62 1.90
N GLU A 42 -7.92 -4.42 2.65
CA GLU A 42 -8.42 -5.10 3.84
C GLU A 42 -8.90 -4.12 4.90
N VAL A 43 -8.12 -3.07 5.19
CA VAL A 43 -8.52 -2.01 6.13
C VAL A 43 -9.82 -1.33 5.67
N VAL A 44 -9.92 -0.94 4.40
CA VAL A 44 -11.13 -0.31 3.85
C VAL A 44 -12.32 -1.25 3.93
N GLN A 45 -12.17 -2.54 3.60
CA GLN A 45 -13.25 -3.53 3.72
C GLN A 45 -13.70 -3.73 5.17
N ILE A 46 -12.79 -3.68 6.14
CA ILE A 46 -13.13 -3.73 7.56
C ILE A 46 -13.85 -2.45 7.99
N GLU A 47 -13.37 -1.27 7.56
CA GLU A 47 -13.99 0.03 7.85
C GLU A 47 -15.39 0.19 7.22
N GLU A 48 -15.60 -0.38 6.03
CA GLU A 48 -16.92 -0.47 5.36
C GLU A 48 -17.84 -1.51 6.01
N GLY A 49 -17.36 -2.28 7.00
CA GLY A 49 -18.13 -3.32 7.68
C GLY A 49 -18.38 -4.56 6.83
N VAL A 50 -17.63 -4.73 5.74
CA VAL A 50 -17.70 -5.91 4.86
C VAL A 50 -17.06 -7.13 5.54
N HIS A 51 -16.02 -6.92 6.34
CA HIS A 51 -15.38 -7.94 7.16
C HIS A 51 -15.54 -7.61 8.65
N ALA A 52 -16.03 -8.57 9.43
CA ALA A 52 -15.98 -8.50 10.88
C ALA A 52 -14.54 -8.79 11.32
N ALA A 53 -13.75 -7.73 11.56
CA ALA A 53 -12.43 -7.86 12.15
C ALA A 53 -12.42 -7.23 13.54
N ASP A 54 -11.67 -7.85 14.45
CA ASP A 54 -11.44 -7.32 15.78
C ASP A 54 -10.65 -6.00 15.70
N ASP A 55 -10.91 -5.09 16.65
CA ASP A 55 -10.22 -3.79 16.75
C ASP A 55 -8.68 -3.96 16.76
N LEU A 56 -8.21 -5.01 17.44
CA LEU A 56 -6.80 -5.40 17.52
C LEU A 56 -6.21 -5.77 16.14
N HIS A 57 -7.01 -6.36 15.27
CA HIS A 57 -6.60 -6.72 13.91
C HIS A 57 -6.46 -5.46 13.07
N LEU A 58 -7.43 -4.54 13.14
CA LEU A 58 -7.38 -3.25 12.45
C LEU A 58 -6.19 -2.39 12.93
N GLU A 59 -5.88 -2.39 14.22
CA GLU A 59 -4.67 -1.74 14.76
C GLU A 59 -3.38 -2.35 14.20
N THR A 60 -3.32 -3.68 14.08
CA THR A 60 -2.17 -4.38 13.49
C THR A 60 -2.00 -3.98 12.02
N LEU A 61 -3.10 -3.99 11.26
CA LEU A 61 -3.08 -3.59 9.86
C LEU A 61 -2.64 -2.14 9.69
N LYS A 62 -3.12 -1.22 10.53
CA LYS A 62 -2.66 0.18 10.52
C LYS A 62 -1.15 0.30 10.74
N LYS A 63 -0.57 -0.48 11.66
CA LYS A 63 0.88 -0.51 11.89
C LYS A 63 1.64 -1.06 10.68
N GLU A 64 1.21 -2.18 10.13
CA GLU A 64 1.83 -2.77 8.94
C GLU A 64 1.76 -1.81 7.74
N ARG A 65 0.61 -1.16 7.52
CA ARG A 65 0.44 -0.14 6.47
C ARG A 65 1.46 0.98 6.64
N LEU A 66 1.66 1.48 7.86
CA LEU A 66 2.63 2.53 8.15
C LEU A 66 4.06 2.06 7.85
N GLN A 67 4.43 0.85 8.27
CA GLN A 67 5.75 0.29 8.00
C GLN A 67 6.02 0.06 6.51
N LEU A 68 5.01 -0.40 5.75
CA LEU A 68 5.12 -0.55 4.30
C LEU A 68 5.30 0.80 3.63
N LYS A 69 4.52 1.81 4.05
CA LYS A 69 4.65 3.17 3.55
C LYS A 69 6.04 3.76 3.80
N ASP A 70 6.60 3.55 4.99
CA ASP A 70 7.94 4.02 5.34
C ASP A 70 9.03 3.36 4.47
N GLN A 71 8.94 2.04 4.28
CA GLN A 71 9.85 1.32 3.37
C GLN A 71 9.74 1.80 1.93
N ILE A 72 8.53 2.03 1.44
CA ILE A 72 8.31 2.54 0.09
C ILE A 72 8.85 3.97 -0.04
N ALA A 73 8.62 4.84 0.94
CA ALA A 73 9.18 6.18 0.96
C ALA A 73 10.71 6.17 0.98
N ALA A 74 11.33 5.27 1.74
CA ALA A 74 12.78 5.09 1.77
C ALA A 74 13.34 4.67 0.40
N LEU A 75 12.65 3.77 -0.32
CA LEU A 75 13.02 3.36 -1.67
C LEU A 75 12.82 4.47 -2.71
N LEU A 76 11.83 5.33 -2.52
CA LEU A 76 11.55 6.46 -3.41
C LEU A 76 12.52 7.65 -3.18
N ALA A 77 13.00 7.80 -1.95
CA ALA A 77 13.99 8.80 -1.54
C ALA A 77 15.44 8.41 -1.88
N ALA A 78 15.69 7.12 -2.14
CA ALA A 78 16.95 6.63 -2.72
C ALA A 78 17.12 7.06 -4.18
#